data_AF-A0A4P6MPG5-F1
#
_entry.id   AF-A0A4P6MPG5-F1
#
_cell.length_a   1.000
_cell.length_b   1.000
_cell.length_c   1.000
_cell.angle_alpha   90.00
_cell.angle_beta   90.00
_cell.angle_gamma   90.00
#
_symmetry.space_group_name_H-M   'P 1'
#
loop_
_entity.id
_entity.type
_entity.pdbx_description
1 polymer ?
#
loop_
_entity_poly.entity_id
_entity_poly.type
_entity_poly.pdbx_seq_one_letter_code
_entity_poly.pdbx_strand_id
1 'polypeptide(L)'
;MTSQKPKLNRFYLSEKYDIVDGVRIISFNLKRAKIARLQNFKTFKEGVDEFNRVAFELEGNSRVWFHQNGAFRGSATPQRTAQILEVIDQSQVKDEDVIEFINKEKLVDVAPKKNKKEVSIDQEPTQIIDLNDTEEIVFEDTKEIEMCQNEQNCGCEYDDQCQCEEVCDCNDSCECSPTCECENSVLTKTSELDEIASGFELYVENPEEKLVKEVQLFDVKNRFKYDLVVTSINWNNENENVLAKYVLRDKENDKQSREFSQVLTGFKKPVPVVEQEQTQQLQTTEEQLSTLPQRKVYRHLVERTEWSKLIYWILGIIILISVIIIILLSLHIVGLFSIPWFL
;
A
#
# COMPACT_ATOMS: atom_id res chain seq x y z
N MET A 1 -22.37 33.23 -23.40
CA MET A 1 -22.06 32.44 -22.18
C MET A 1 -20.84 31.60 -22.47
N THR A 2 -19.71 31.87 -21.82
CA THR A 2 -18.49 31.08 -22.01
C THR A 2 -18.58 29.82 -21.16
N SER A 3 -18.81 28.68 -21.80
CA SER A 3 -18.75 27.37 -21.13
C SER A 3 -17.34 27.17 -20.57
N GLN A 4 -17.18 27.31 -19.25
CA GLN A 4 -15.91 27.01 -18.60
C GLN A 4 -15.62 25.51 -18.80
N LYS A 5 -14.39 25.18 -19.23
CA LYS A 5 -13.99 23.78 -19.40
C LYS A 5 -14.00 23.12 -18.01
N PRO A 6 -14.60 21.92 -17.87
CA PRO A 6 -14.63 21.23 -16.58
C PRO A 6 -13.21 20.96 -16.08
N LYS A 7 -12.98 21.24 -14.80
CA LYS A 7 -11.69 21.03 -14.13
C LYS A 7 -11.39 19.52 -14.09
N LEU A 8 -10.19 19.13 -14.53
CA LEU A 8 -9.72 17.75 -14.51
C LEU A 8 -8.67 17.58 -13.40
N ASN A 9 -9.04 16.84 -12.35
CA ASN A 9 -8.17 16.44 -11.25
C ASN A 9 -7.36 15.20 -11.68
N ARG A 10 -6.04 15.35 -11.78
CA ARG A 10 -5.14 14.28 -12.24
C ARG A 10 -4.43 13.61 -11.07
N PHE A 11 -4.46 12.29 -11.05
CA PHE A 11 -3.78 11.45 -10.07
C PHE A 11 -2.81 10.50 -10.77
N TYR A 12 -1.72 10.16 -10.11
CA TYR A 12 -0.73 9.23 -10.60
C TYR A 12 -0.58 8.11 -9.57
N LEU A 13 -0.86 6.88 -9.97
CA LEU A 13 -0.62 5.69 -9.15
C LEU A 13 0.55 4.93 -9.77
N SER A 14 1.69 4.93 -9.08
CA SER A 14 2.93 4.38 -9.60
C SER A 14 3.37 3.17 -8.78
N GLU A 15 3.68 2.06 -9.46
CA GLU A 15 4.35 0.91 -8.84
C GLU A 15 5.78 1.28 -8.46
N LYS A 16 6.18 0.89 -7.25
CA LYS A 16 7.55 0.93 -6.77
C LYS A 16 7.94 -0.44 -6.24
N TYR A 17 9.04 -0.99 -6.75
CA TYR A 17 9.61 -2.23 -6.26
C TYR A 17 10.80 -1.93 -5.36
N ASP A 18 10.87 -2.62 -4.22
CA ASP A 18 12.01 -2.64 -3.33
C ASP A 18 12.44 -4.11 -3.15
N ILE A 19 13.74 -4.37 -3.13
CA ILE A 19 14.29 -5.71 -2.89
C ILE A 19 14.77 -5.75 -1.44
N VAL A 20 14.09 -6.52 -0.60
CA VAL A 20 14.44 -6.73 0.81
C VAL A 20 14.79 -8.21 0.98
N ASP A 21 16.01 -8.51 1.38
CA ASP A 21 16.51 -9.88 1.57
C ASP A 21 16.38 -10.81 0.35
N GLY A 22 16.38 -10.24 -0.86
CA GLY A 22 16.20 -10.99 -2.11
C GLY A 22 14.75 -11.26 -2.48
N VAL A 23 13.79 -10.79 -1.68
CA VAL A 23 12.36 -10.84 -1.97
C VAL A 23 11.93 -9.51 -2.59
N ARG A 24 11.15 -9.57 -3.69
CA ARG A 24 10.55 -8.39 -4.32
C ARG A 24 9.33 -7.97 -3.50
N ILE A 25 9.40 -6.80 -2.88
CA ILE A 25 8.27 -6.16 -2.21
C ILE A 25 7.78 -5.04 -3.12
N ILE A 26 6.49 -5.07 -3.43
CA ILE A 26 5.87 -4.05 -4.27
C ILE A 26 5.05 -3.13 -3.37
N SER A 27 5.09 -1.85 -3.71
CA SER A 27 4.31 -0.80 -3.08
C SER A 27 3.79 0.13 -4.16
N PHE A 28 2.71 0.86 -3.84
CA PHE A 28 2.06 1.76 -4.78
C PHE A 28 2.04 3.17 -4.22
N ASN A 29 2.46 4.13 -5.03
CA ASN A 29 2.53 5.52 -4.61
C ASN A 29 1.46 6.33 -5.35
N LEU A 30 0.53 6.92 -4.60
CA LEU A 30 -0.49 7.82 -5.13
C LEU A 30 -0.03 9.28 -4.98
N LYS A 31 -0.03 10.00 -6.10
CA LYS A 31 0.31 11.44 -6.15
C LYS A 31 -0.77 12.21 -6.90
N ARG A 32 -1.25 13.30 -6.31
CA ARG A 32 -2.13 14.27 -6.99
C ARG A 32 -1.31 15.32 -7.73
N ALA A 33 -1.72 15.66 -8.95
CA ALA A 33 -1.06 16.70 -9.73
C ALA A 33 -1.10 18.06 -9.02
N LYS A 34 0.01 18.80 -9.08
CA LYS A 34 0.21 20.10 -8.41
C LYS A 34 0.22 20.05 -6.88
N ILE A 35 0.23 18.86 -6.28
CA ILE A 35 0.42 18.67 -4.85
C ILE A 35 1.68 17.82 -4.65
N ALA A 36 2.59 18.29 -3.78
CA ALA A 36 3.86 17.61 -3.54
C ALA A 36 3.71 16.34 -2.67
N ARG A 37 2.60 16.23 -1.94
CA ARG A 37 2.28 15.10 -1.06
C ARG A 37 2.18 13.80 -1.85
N LEU A 38 2.90 12.79 -1.38
CA LEU A 38 2.89 11.42 -1.87
C LEU A 38 2.35 10.52 -0.76
N GLN A 39 1.40 9.64 -1.08
CA GLN A 39 0.94 8.59 -0.17
C GLN A 39 1.43 7.24 -0.71
N ASN A 40 1.85 6.34 0.18
CA ASN A 40 2.34 5.01 -0.19
C ASN A 40 1.42 3.94 0.39
N PHE A 41 1.13 2.92 -0.41
CA PHE A 41 0.22 1.81 -0.12
C PHE A 41 0.92 0.49 -0.33
N LYS A 42 0.49 -0.54 0.40
CA LYS A 42 1.10 -1.88 0.29
C LYS A 42 0.52 -2.66 -0.88
N THR A 43 -0.77 -2.49 -1.14
CA THR A 43 -1.50 -3.20 -2.19
C THR A 43 -2.03 -2.23 -3.24
N PHE A 44 -2.33 -2.74 -4.43
CA PHE A 44 -2.92 -1.95 -5.50
C PHE A 44 -4.33 -1.48 -5.11
N LYS A 45 -5.10 -2.38 -4.48
CA LYS A 45 -6.46 -2.12 -3.99
C LYS A 45 -6.52 -0.91 -3.06
N GLU A 46 -5.66 -0.87 -2.04
CA GLU A 46 -5.55 0.27 -1.12
C GLU A 46 -5.32 1.60 -1.84
N GLY A 47 -4.42 1.62 -2.83
CA GLY A 47 -4.10 2.82 -3.59
C GLY A 47 -5.24 3.30 -4.50
N VAL A 48 -6.03 2.37 -5.04
CA VAL A 48 -7.20 2.68 -5.86
C VAL A 48 -8.38 3.12 -5.00
N ASP A 49 -8.61 2.51 -3.84
CA ASP A 49 -9.65 2.89 -2.89
C ASP A 49 -9.43 4.31 -2.37
N GLU A 50 -8.19 4.66 -2.00
CA GLU A 50 -7.86 6.04 -1.61
C GLU A 50 -8.05 7.02 -2.76
N PHE A 51 -7.69 6.64 -3.99
CA PHE A 51 -7.98 7.47 -5.18
C PHE A 51 -9.49 7.72 -5.32
N ASN A 52 -10.32 6.68 -5.23
CA ASN A 52 -11.77 6.80 -5.34
C ASN A 52 -12.35 7.69 -4.24
N ARG A 53 -11.89 7.53 -2.99
CA ARG A 53 -12.28 8.36 -1.84
C ARG A 53 -11.98 9.84 -2.10
N VAL A 54 -10.73 10.17 -2.42
CA VAL A 54 -10.31 11.57 -2.67
C VAL A 54 -10.95 12.12 -3.94
N ALA A 55 -11.17 11.30 -4.95
CA ALA A 55 -11.83 11.72 -6.18
C ALA A 55 -13.30 12.13 -5.98
N PHE A 56 -13.99 11.51 -5.01
CA PHE A 56 -15.37 11.83 -4.66
C PHE A 56 -15.50 13.17 -3.90
N GLU A 57 -14.51 13.51 -3.07
CA GLU A 57 -14.45 14.77 -2.32
C GLU A 57 -14.15 16.00 -3.20
N LEU A 58 -13.62 15.79 -4.41
CA LEU A 58 -13.17 16.88 -5.27
C LEU A 58 -14.19 17.22 -6.35
N GLU A 59 -14.49 18.52 -6.48
CA GLU A 59 -15.27 19.01 -7.61
C GLU A 59 -14.54 18.83 -8.95
N GLY A 60 -15.30 18.35 -9.94
CA GLY A 60 -14.84 18.17 -11.32
C GLY A 60 -14.55 16.71 -11.69
N ASN A 61 -14.05 16.50 -12.90
CA ASN A 61 -13.70 15.16 -13.36
C ASN A 61 -12.38 14.72 -12.74
N SER A 62 -12.33 13.52 -12.19
CA SER A 62 -11.11 12.92 -11.64
C SER A 62 -10.67 11.76 -12.52
N ARG A 63 -9.35 11.56 -12.65
CA ARG A 63 -8.78 10.42 -13.39
C ARG A 63 -7.44 10.02 -12.79
N VAL A 64 -7.15 8.72 -12.79
CA VAL A 64 -5.87 8.17 -12.34
C VAL A 64 -5.06 7.65 -13.53
N TRP A 65 -3.76 7.92 -13.53
CA TRP A 65 -2.78 7.45 -14.50
C TRP A 65 -1.91 6.38 -13.85
N PHE A 66 -2.02 5.16 -14.32
CA PHE A 66 -1.25 4.01 -13.84
C PHE A 66 0.14 4.00 -14.48
N HIS A 67 1.16 3.91 -13.63
CA HIS A 67 2.56 3.77 -14.04
C HIS A 67 3.14 2.49 -13.49
N GLN A 68 3.86 1.77 -14.35
CA GLN A 68 4.63 0.59 -13.98
C GLN A 68 6.06 0.78 -14.47
N ASN A 69 7.03 0.60 -13.59
CA ASN A 69 8.45 0.84 -13.89
C ASN A 69 8.71 2.24 -14.47
N GLY A 70 7.98 3.25 -13.96
CA GLY A 70 8.06 4.63 -14.44
C GLY A 70 7.40 4.90 -15.81
N ALA A 71 6.93 3.87 -16.52
CA ALA A 71 6.24 4.00 -17.79
C ALA A 71 4.73 4.09 -17.61
N PHE A 72 4.08 5.01 -18.34
CA PHE A 72 2.62 5.11 -18.39
C PHE A 72 2.02 3.86 -19.06
N ARG A 73 1.04 3.24 -18.39
CA ARG A 73 0.34 2.04 -18.87
C ARG A 73 -1.09 2.31 -19.30
N GLY A 74 -1.80 3.19 -18.62
CA GLY A 74 -3.17 3.55 -18.95
C GLY A 74 -3.79 4.46 -17.90
N SER A 75 -5.02 4.90 -18.15
CA SER A 75 -5.74 5.77 -17.22
C SER A 75 -7.19 5.33 -17.04
N ALA A 76 -7.79 5.62 -15.90
CA ALA A 76 -9.18 5.26 -15.59
C ALA A 76 -9.89 6.34 -14.79
N THR A 77 -11.21 6.42 -14.95
CA THR A 77 -12.11 7.23 -14.12
C THR A 77 -12.49 6.49 -12.82
N PRO A 78 -13.00 7.17 -11.78
CA PRO A 78 -13.43 6.55 -10.52
C PRO A 78 -14.43 5.39 -10.69
N GLN A 79 -15.33 5.50 -11.67
CA GLN A 79 -16.30 4.44 -11.97
C GLN A 79 -15.62 3.22 -12.57
N ARG A 80 -14.65 3.45 -13.47
CA ARG A 80 -13.90 2.37 -14.13
C ARG A 80 -12.93 1.68 -13.17
N THR A 81 -12.36 2.42 -12.23
CA THR A 81 -11.50 1.84 -11.18
C THR A 81 -12.26 0.93 -10.23
N ALA A 82 -13.51 1.24 -9.89
CA ALA A 82 -14.36 0.33 -9.12
C ALA A 82 -14.56 -1.03 -9.84
N GLN A 83 -14.85 -0.99 -11.16
CA GLN A 83 -14.96 -2.21 -11.98
C GLN A 83 -13.64 -2.98 -12.07
N ILE A 84 -12.52 -2.26 -12.18
CA ILE A 84 -11.18 -2.88 -12.18
C ILE A 84 -10.96 -3.68 -10.89
N LEU A 85 -11.32 -3.14 -9.73
CA LEU A 85 -11.17 -3.85 -8.45
C LEU A 85 -12.00 -5.13 -8.39
N GLU A 86 -13.23 -5.09 -8.88
CA GLU A 86 -14.09 -6.28 -8.95
C GLU A 86 -13.48 -7.39 -9.84
N VAL A 87 -12.97 -7.02 -11.03
CA VAL A 87 -12.34 -7.97 -11.95
C VAL A 87 -11.04 -8.55 -11.38
N ILE A 88 -10.24 -7.74 -10.67
CA ILE A 88 -9.01 -8.19 -9.99
C ILE A 88 -9.35 -9.18 -8.88
N ASP A 89 -10.33 -8.87 -8.03
CA ASP A 89 -10.76 -9.73 -6.92
C ASP A 89 -11.28 -11.08 -7.45
N GLN A 90 -12.06 -11.07 -8.54
CA GLN A 90 -12.54 -12.30 -9.20
C GLN A 90 -11.43 -13.14 -9.83
N SER A 91 -10.43 -12.48 -10.43
CA SER A 91 -9.34 -13.14 -11.16
C SER A 91 -8.18 -13.58 -10.25
N GLN A 92 -8.21 -13.20 -8.96
CA GLN A 92 -7.16 -13.47 -7.97
C GLN A 92 -5.75 -13.08 -8.45
N VAL A 93 -5.66 -11.94 -9.15
CA VAL A 93 -4.39 -11.45 -9.69
C VAL A 93 -3.55 -10.90 -8.54
N LYS A 94 -2.28 -11.27 -8.49
CA LYS A 94 -1.35 -10.74 -7.49
C LYS A 94 -1.05 -9.27 -7.77
N ASP A 95 -0.77 -8.52 -6.71
CA ASP A 95 -0.37 -7.11 -6.81
C ASP A 95 0.81 -6.87 -7.77
N GLU A 96 1.71 -7.85 -7.93
CA GLU A 96 2.87 -7.75 -8.80
C GLU A 96 2.56 -7.67 -10.30
N ASP A 97 1.44 -8.26 -10.71
CA ASP A 97 1.06 -8.38 -12.12
C ASP A 97 -0.16 -7.51 -12.46
N VAL A 98 -0.72 -6.81 -11.48
CA VAL A 98 -2.02 -6.15 -11.58
C VAL A 98 -2.08 -5.06 -12.67
N ILE A 99 -1.04 -4.22 -12.79
CA ILE A 99 -1.02 -3.15 -13.81
C ILE A 99 -0.84 -3.73 -15.21
N GLU A 100 -0.08 -4.82 -15.34
CA GLU A 100 0.07 -5.52 -16.62
C GLU A 100 -1.24 -6.19 -17.04
N PHE A 101 -1.90 -6.84 -16.09
CA PHE A 101 -3.20 -7.48 -16.27
C PHE A 101 -4.27 -6.48 -16.74
N ILE A 102 -4.47 -5.36 -16.04
CA ILE A 102 -5.51 -4.38 -16.43
C ILE A 102 -5.27 -3.75 -17.80
N ASN A 103 -4.01 -3.66 -18.24
CA ASN A 103 -3.66 -3.16 -19.57
C ASN A 103 -3.92 -4.24 -20.64
N LYS A 104 -3.57 -5.50 -20.36
CA LYS A 104 -3.84 -6.64 -21.25
C LYS A 104 -5.34 -6.83 -21.49
N GLU A 105 -6.15 -6.74 -20.43
CA GLU A 105 -7.61 -6.84 -20.48
C GLU A 105 -8.30 -5.55 -20.99
N LYS A 106 -7.53 -4.53 -21.39
CA LYS A 106 -8.05 -3.23 -21.88
C LYS A 106 -9.06 -2.58 -20.92
N LEU A 107 -8.85 -2.75 -19.62
CA LEU A 107 -9.70 -2.14 -18.60
C LEU A 107 -9.38 -0.65 -18.41
N VAL A 108 -8.21 -0.22 -18.90
CA VAL A 108 -7.71 1.16 -18.84
C VAL A 108 -7.67 1.82 -20.21
N ASP A 109 -7.86 3.13 -20.24
CA ASP A 109 -7.74 3.93 -21.45
C ASP A 109 -6.26 4.20 -21.76
N VAL A 110 -5.79 3.63 -22.86
CA VAL A 110 -4.44 3.82 -23.39
C VAL A 110 -4.48 4.91 -24.45
N ALA A 111 -3.56 5.88 -24.37
CA ALA A 111 -3.43 6.87 -25.43
C ALA A 111 -3.10 6.16 -26.76
N PRO A 112 -3.78 6.49 -27.88
CA PRO A 112 -3.47 5.86 -29.16
C PRO A 112 -1.97 6.06 -29.44
N LYS A 113 -1.27 4.97 -29.78
CA LYS A 113 0.11 5.08 -30.25
C LYS A 113 0.09 6.06 -31.41
N LYS A 114 0.72 7.22 -31.22
CA LYS A 114 0.87 8.21 -32.29
C LYS A 114 1.64 7.49 -33.38
N ASN A 115 0.93 7.02 -34.42
CA ASN A 115 1.54 6.37 -35.56
C ASN A 115 2.62 7.31 -36.03
N LYS A 116 3.87 6.91 -35.80
CA LYS A 116 5.03 7.65 -36.27
C LYS A 116 4.82 7.68 -37.77
N LYS A 117 4.49 8.84 -38.34
CA LYS A 117 4.39 9.04 -39.78
C LYS A 117 5.64 8.39 -40.34
N GLU A 118 5.49 7.25 -40.99
CA GLU A 118 6.56 6.66 -41.76
C GLU A 118 6.97 7.76 -42.73
N VAL A 119 8.19 8.27 -42.54
CA VAL A 119 8.79 9.15 -43.53
C VAL A 119 8.92 8.26 -44.74
N SER A 120 8.01 8.46 -45.70
CA SER A 120 8.06 7.84 -47.01
C SER A 120 9.41 8.20 -47.62
N ILE A 121 10.36 7.27 -47.54
CA ILE A 121 11.49 7.23 -48.44
C ILE A 121 10.88 6.81 -49.77
N ASP A 122 10.90 7.72 -50.74
CA ASP A 122 10.42 7.50 -52.10
C ASP A 122 11.02 6.19 -52.65
N GLN A 123 10.17 5.17 -52.76
CA GLN A 123 10.43 4.00 -53.58
C GLN A 123 9.36 3.92 -54.65
N GLU A 124 9.84 3.63 -55.86
CA GLU A 124 9.13 3.55 -57.14
C GLU A 124 7.83 2.73 -57.11
N PRO A 125 6.88 3.07 -58.00
CA PRO A 125 5.56 2.46 -58.03
C PRO A 125 5.63 1.02 -58.55
N THR A 126 5.25 0.06 -57.73
CA THR A 126 4.89 -1.29 -58.19
C THR A 126 3.39 -1.49 -58.09
N GLN A 127 2.87 -2.18 -59.11
CA GLN A 127 1.50 -2.19 -59.59
C GLN A 127 0.45 -2.78 -58.63
N ILE A 128 -0.75 -2.26 -58.85
CA ILE A 128 -2.06 -2.58 -58.28
C ILE A 128 -2.45 -4.02 -58.59
N ILE A 129 -2.89 -4.77 -57.57
CA ILE A 129 -3.84 -5.88 -57.73
C ILE A 129 -4.96 -5.65 -56.73
N ASP A 130 -6.12 -5.29 -57.27
CA ASP A 130 -7.42 -5.28 -56.61
C ASP A 130 -7.81 -6.70 -56.20
N LEU A 131 -8.24 -6.87 -54.95
CA LEU A 131 -9.21 -7.90 -54.60
C LEU A 131 -10.02 -7.43 -53.40
N ASN A 132 -11.26 -7.05 -53.72
CA ASN A 132 -12.42 -7.01 -52.86
C ASN A 132 -12.45 -8.23 -51.93
N ASP A 133 -12.76 -8.01 -50.66
CA ASP A 133 -13.95 -8.62 -50.04
C ASP A 133 -14.27 -7.87 -48.75
N THR A 134 -15.45 -7.22 -48.76
CA THR A 134 -16.01 -6.48 -47.64
C THR A 134 -17.17 -7.33 -47.13
N GLU A 135 -16.98 -8.05 -46.02
CA GLU A 135 -18.09 -8.67 -45.30
C GLU A 135 -18.70 -7.67 -44.33
N GLU A 136 -19.96 -7.37 -44.62
CA GLU A 136 -20.89 -6.52 -43.89
C GLU A 136 -21.34 -7.26 -42.62
N ILE A 137 -20.79 -6.89 -41.46
CA ILE A 137 -21.29 -7.40 -40.17
C ILE A 137 -22.43 -6.50 -39.71
N VAL A 138 -23.65 -6.97 -39.94
CA VAL A 138 -24.90 -6.48 -39.35
C VAL A 138 -24.88 -6.84 -37.85
N PHE A 139 -24.86 -5.84 -36.97
CA PHE A 139 -25.19 -6.04 -35.56
C PHE A 139 -26.66 -5.70 -35.33
N GLU A 140 -27.42 -6.72 -34.95
CA GLU A 140 -28.82 -6.63 -34.55
C GLU A 140 -28.96 -5.79 -33.27
N ASP A 141 -29.85 -4.81 -33.34
CA ASP A 141 -30.47 -4.16 -32.21
C ASP A 141 -31.15 -5.21 -31.31
N THR A 142 -30.74 -5.31 -30.05
CA THR A 142 -31.62 -5.88 -29.04
C THR A 142 -31.42 -5.28 -27.65
N LYS A 143 -32.53 -4.70 -27.20
CA LYS A 143 -33.07 -4.73 -25.84
C LYS A 143 -32.63 -3.64 -24.87
N GLU A 144 -33.47 -2.61 -24.87
CA GLU A 144 -33.87 -1.80 -23.71
C GLU A 144 -33.87 -2.64 -22.42
N ILE A 145 -32.99 -2.27 -21.49
CA ILE A 145 -33.13 -2.62 -20.08
C ILE A 145 -33.85 -1.44 -19.43
N GLU A 146 -35.10 -1.70 -19.07
CA GLU A 146 -35.96 -0.85 -18.29
C GLU A 146 -35.28 -0.43 -16.98
N MET A 147 -35.22 0.89 -16.80
CA MET A 147 -34.86 1.56 -15.56
C MET A 147 -35.87 1.22 -14.47
N CYS A 148 -35.44 0.58 -13.39
CA CYS A 148 -36.14 0.67 -12.12
C CYS A 148 -35.79 2.01 -11.47
N GLN A 149 -36.63 3.02 -11.69
CA GLN A 149 -36.75 4.16 -10.81
C GLN A 149 -37.43 3.68 -9.53
N ASN A 150 -36.72 3.68 -8.41
CA ASN A 150 -37.39 3.77 -7.12
C ASN A 150 -36.73 4.90 -6.34
N GLU A 151 -37.40 6.05 -6.38
CA GLU A 151 -37.15 7.19 -5.54
C GLU A 151 -37.51 6.79 -4.11
N GLN A 152 -36.50 6.64 -3.25
CA GLN A 152 -36.72 6.92 -1.84
C GLN A 152 -35.53 7.69 -1.28
N ASN A 153 -35.73 9.00 -1.41
CA ASN A 153 -35.05 10.12 -0.81
C ASN A 153 -34.86 9.91 0.71
N CYS A 154 -33.64 9.60 1.14
CA CYS A 154 -33.17 9.85 2.50
C CYS A 154 -31.98 10.79 2.39
N GLY A 155 -32.27 12.10 2.30
CA GLY A 155 -31.29 13.14 2.49
C GLY A 155 -30.98 13.27 3.99
N CYS A 156 -29.79 12.84 4.39
CA CYS A 156 -29.20 13.28 5.65
C CYS A 156 -28.29 14.46 5.32
N GLU A 157 -28.84 15.66 5.48
CA GLU A 157 -28.08 16.91 5.51
C GLU A 157 -27.30 16.91 6.84
N TYR A 158 -25.98 16.95 6.75
CA TYR A 158 -25.09 17.04 7.91
C TYR A 158 -25.21 18.45 8.49
N ASP A 159 -25.77 18.57 9.68
CA ASP A 159 -25.28 19.46 10.73
C ASP A 159 -25.71 18.92 12.11
N ASP A 160 -24.69 18.52 12.87
CA ASP A 160 -24.51 18.57 14.32
C ASP A 160 -25.68 18.33 15.29
N GLN A 161 -25.42 17.38 16.21
CA GLN A 161 -26.12 17.10 17.49
C GLN A 161 -27.30 16.12 17.44
N CYS A 162 -27.00 14.82 17.35
CA CYS A 162 -27.86 13.80 17.96
C CYS A 162 -27.65 13.81 19.48
N GLN A 163 -28.39 14.66 20.20
CA GLN A 163 -28.81 14.34 21.56
C GLN A 163 -29.92 13.30 21.43
N CYS A 164 -29.66 12.07 21.87
CA CYS A 164 -30.72 11.10 22.11
C CYS A 164 -31.41 11.50 23.43
N GLU A 165 -32.34 12.45 23.37
CA GLU A 165 -33.39 12.51 24.39
C GLU A 165 -34.33 11.35 24.10
N GLU A 166 -34.18 10.28 24.88
CA GLU A 166 -35.19 9.22 25.00
C GLU A 166 -36.47 9.83 25.55
N VAL A 167 -37.35 10.28 24.66
CA VAL A 167 -38.78 10.34 24.94
C VAL A 167 -39.37 9.02 24.45
N CYS A 168 -39.29 8.02 25.32
CA CYS A 168 -40.15 6.84 25.21
C CYS A 168 -41.58 7.27 25.56
N ASP A 169 -42.37 7.67 24.56
CA ASP A 169 -43.83 7.74 24.65
C ASP A 169 -44.38 6.32 24.76
N CYS A 170 -44.30 5.74 25.96
CA CYS A 170 -45.04 4.54 26.34
C CYS A 170 -46.50 4.93 26.53
N ASN A 171 -47.25 4.96 25.44
CA ASN A 171 -48.71 5.08 25.50
C ASN A 171 -49.28 3.82 26.15
N ASP A 172 -50.14 4.01 27.15
CA ASP A 172 -50.70 2.99 28.03
C ASP A 172 -51.21 1.75 27.27
N SER A 173 -50.75 0.55 27.69
CA SER A 173 -51.27 -0.81 27.41
C SER A 173 -50.35 -1.83 26.72
N CYS A 174 -49.03 -1.67 26.73
CA CYS A 174 -48.13 -2.78 26.39
C CYS A 174 -47.79 -3.61 27.65
N GLU A 175 -48.46 -4.75 27.81
CA GLU A 175 -47.99 -5.86 28.66
C GLU A 175 -46.70 -6.44 28.06
N CYS A 176 -45.56 -5.79 28.34
CA CYS A 176 -44.25 -6.29 27.94
C CYS A 176 -43.85 -7.47 28.84
N SER A 177 -43.71 -8.62 28.20
CA SER A 177 -43.16 -9.87 28.75
C SER A 177 -41.75 -9.66 29.33
N PRO A 178 -41.34 -10.37 30.41
CA PRO A 178 -40.18 -10.02 31.24
C PRO A 178 -38.85 -10.57 30.69
N THR A 179 -38.49 -10.23 29.45
CA THR A 179 -37.17 -10.57 28.88
C THR A 179 -36.61 -9.37 28.10
N CYS A 180 -36.48 -8.23 28.77
CA CYS A 180 -35.57 -7.18 28.34
C CYS A 180 -34.26 -7.40 29.08
N GLU A 181 -33.38 -8.23 28.51
CA GLU A 181 -31.98 -8.29 28.94
C GLU A 181 -31.32 -6.99 28.50
N CYS A 182 -31.36 -5.99 29.38
CA CYS A 182 -30.50 -4.82 29.25
C CYS A 182 -29.06 -5.33 29.25
N GLU A 183 -28.37 -5.22 28.11
CA GLU A 183 -26.94 -5.47 28.00
C GLU A 183 -26.22 -4.59 29.02
N ASN A 184 -25.87 -5.21 30.16
CA ASN A 184 -25.00 -4.61 31.14
C ASN A 184 -23.71 -4.22 30.42
N SER A 185 -23.44 -2.93 30.34
CA SER A 185 -22.15 -2.39 29.92
C SER A 185 -21.06 -3.09 30.74
N VAL A 186 -20.39 -4.04 30.10
CA VAL A 186 -19.29 -4.78 30.70
C VAL A 186 -18.22 -3.75 31.00
N LEU A 187 -18.14 -3.34 32.28
CA LEU A 187 -17.05 -2.55 32.82
C LEU A 187 -15.79 -3.42 32.68
N THR A 188 -15.16 -3.36 31.52
CA THR A 188 -13.95 -4.13 31.22
C THR A 188 -12.89 -3.67 32.20
N LYS A 189 -12.60 -4.52 33.17
CA LYS A 189 -11.53 -4.35 34.15
C LYS A 189 -10.27 -3.96 33.38
N THR A 190 -9.85 -2.71 33.52
CA THR A 190 -8.62 -2.19 32.94
C THR A 190 -7.47 -3.09 33.38
N SER A 191 -6.70 -3.58 32.42
CA SER A 191 -5.51 -4.38 32.72
C SER A 191 -4.52 -3.48 33.46
N GLU A 192 -3.84 -3.99 34.49
CA GLU A 192 -2.77 -3.26 35.20
C GLU A 192 -1.70 -2.73 34.21
N LEU A 193 -1.48 -3.45 33.10
CA LEU A 193 -0.60 -3.03 32.03
C LEU A 193 -1.08 -1.78 31.29
N ASP A 194 -2.39 -1.54 31.19
CA ASP A 194 -2.94 -0.35 30.54
C ASP A 194 -2.68 0.90 31.38
N GLU A 195 -2.80 0.79 32.71
CA GLU A 195 -2.47 1.88 33.63
C GLU A 195 -0.98 2.22 33.55
N ILE A 196 -0.12 1.19 33.53
CA ILE A 196 1.33 1.37 33.37
C ILE A 196 1.67 1.96 32.00
N ALA A 197 1.03 1.48 30.92
CA ALA A 197 1.27 1.99 29.57
C ALA A 197 0.84 3.45 29.43
N SER A 198 -0.22 3.89 30.11
CA SER A 198 -0.66 5.28 30.05
C SER A 198 0.35 6.28 30.65
N GLY A 199 1.13 5.87 31.64
CA GLY A 199 2.20 6.66 32.28
C GLY A 199 3.59 6.41 31.71
N PHE A 200 3.69 5.72 30.57
CA PHE A 200 4.96 5.28 30.03
C PHE A 200 5.67 6.41 29.26
N GLU A 201 6.97 6.58 29.49
CA GLU A 201 7.80 7.55 28.77
C GLU A 201 8.73 6.85 27.79
N LEU A 202 8.44 7.04 26.50
CA LEU A 202 9.30 6.65 25.40
C LEU A 202 10.35 7.73 25.11
N TYR A 203 11.55 7.32 24.72
CA TYR A 203 12.62 8.22 24.31
C TYR A 203 13.40 7.70 23.11
N VAL A 204 14.08 8.59 22.41
CA VAL A 204 15.05 8.26 21.35
C VAL A 204 16.45 8.57 21.87
N GLU A 205 17.44 7.75 21.56
CA GLU A 205 18.84 8.05 21.88
C GLU A 205 19.38 9.16 20.96
N ASN A 206 19.99 10.19 21.58
CA ASN A 206 20.57 11.37 20.94
C ASN A 206 19.60 12.05 19.94
N PRO A 207 18.41 12.47 20.38
CA PRO A 207 17.41 13.06 19.48
C PRO A 207 17.94 14.32 18.79
N GLU A 208 18.81 15.09 19.43
CA GLU A 208 19.45 16.29 18.91
C GLU A 208 20.38 16.06 17.71
N GLU A 209 20.85 14.83 17.49
CA GLU A 209 21.73 14.49 16.37
C GLU A 209 20.96 13.96 15.16
N LYS A 210 19.73 13.49 15.36
CA LYS A 210 18.91 12.82 14.34
C LYS A 210 17.80 13.73 13.81
N LEU A 211 17.58 13.67 12.50
CA LEU A 211 16.40 14.30 11.89
C LEU A 211 15.16 13.43 12.18
N VAL A 212 13.99 14.07 12.28
CA VAL A 212 12.68 13.40 12.46
C VAL A 212 12.45 12.28 11.44
N LYS A 213 12.91 12.47 10.20
CA LYS A 213 12.78 11.50 9.08
C LYS A 213 13.75 10.32 9.17
N GLU A 214 14.77 10.41 10.00
CA GLU A 214 15.78 9.36 10.19
C GLU A 214 15.43 8.41 11.33
N VAL A 215 14.45 8.76 12.18
CA VAL A 215 14.00 7.94 13.31
C VAL A 215 13.32 6.68 12.79
N GLN A 216 13.83 5.52 13.23
CA GLN A 216 13.28 4.21 12.90
C GLN A 216 12.61 3.54 14.10
N LEU A 217 11.89 2.44 13.87
CA LEU A 217 11.16 1.69 14.89
C LEU A 217 12.04 1.25 16.07
N PHE A 218 13.28 0.85 15.80
CA PHE A 218 14.22 0.37 16.82
C PHE A 218 14.95 1.49 17.58
N ASP A 219 14.81 2.75 17.15
CA ASP A 219 15.43 3.89 17.82
C ASP A 219 14.64 4.31 19.07
N VAL A 220 13.36 3.94 19.13
CA VAL A 220 12.47 4.25 20.25
C VAL A 220 12.68 3.22 21.35
N LYS A 221 13.13 3.70 22.50
CA LYS A 221 13.50 2.91 23.68
C LYS A 221 12.66 3.29 24.89
N ASN A 222 12.69 2.42 25.89
CA ASN A 222 12.08 2.63 27.19
C ASN A 222 13.08 2.36 28.33
N ARG A 223 12.75 2.80 29.55
CA ARG A 223 13.57 2.55 30.76
C ARG A 223 13.01 1.46 31.66
N PHE A 224 11.88 0.86 31.31
CA PHE A 224 11.13 -0.04 32.17
C PHE A 224 11.43 -1.51 31.89
N LYS A 225 11.05 -2.40 32.83
CA LYS A 225 11.26 -3.85 32.74
C LYS A 225 10.47 -4.52 31.59
N TYR A 226 9.36 -3.91 31.17
CA TYR A 226 8.46 -4.48 30.16
C TYR A 226 9.06 -4.39 28.76
N ASP A 227 8.74 -5.38 27.92
CA ASP A 227 9.12 -5.32 26.52
C ASP A 227 8.24 -4.31 25.79
N LEU A 228 8.88 -3.32 25.19
CA LEU A 228 8.23 -2.37 24.31
C LEU A 228 8.14 -2.94 22.90
N VAL A 229 6.93 -2.99 22.35
CA VAL A 229 6.70 -3.30 20.94
C VAL A 229 6.11 -2.07 20.26
N VAL A 230 6.95 -1.36 19.51
CA VAL A 230 6.51 -0.20 18.71
C VAL A 230 5.82 -0.73 17.45
N THR A 231 4.53 -0.43 17.29
CA THR A 231 3.70 -0.94 16.19
C THR A 231 3.78 -0.05 14.96
N SER A 232 3.86 1.27 15.16
CA SER A 232 3.97 2.23 14.08
C SER A 232 4.64 3.53 14.51
N ILE A 233 5.25 4.21 13.55
CA ILE A 233 5.84 5.54 13.70
C ILE A 233 5.28 6.42 12.58
N ASN A 234 4.82 7.60 12.94
CA ASN A 234 4.38 8.63 11.99
C ASN A 234 5.09 9.94 12.30
N TRP A 235 5.74 10.53 11.29
CA TRP A 235 6.46 11.80 11.43
C TRP A 235 5.57 12.97 11.00
N ASN A 236 5.58 14.03 11.80
CA ASN A 236 4.99 15.31 11.43
C ASN A 236 6.11 16.30 11.07
N ASN A 237 6.22 16.65 9.78
CA ASN A 237 7.24 17.58 9.30
C ASN A 237 7.00 19.03 9.74
N GLU A 238 5.77 19.40 10.06
CA GLU A 238 5.42 20.78 10.44
C GLU A 238 5.82 21.05 11.90
N ASN A 239 5.56 20.08 12.77
CA ASN A 239 5.79 20.20 14.22
C ASN A 239 7.12 19.61 14.67
N GLU A 240 7.91 19.06 13.76
CA GLU A 240 9.20 18.39 14.05
C GLU A 240 9.09 17.27 15.11
N ASN A 241 7.93 16.60 15.16
CA ASN A 241 7.62 15.59 16.17
C ASN A 241 7.38 14.22 15.54
N VAL A 242 7.59 13.17 16.35
CA VAL A 242 7.35 11.78 15.96
C VAL A 242 6.22 11.21 16.82
N LEU A 243 5.13 10.77 16.22
CA LEU A 243 4.07 10.03 16.91
C LEU A 243 4.39 8.54 16.85
N ALA A 244 4.74 7.94 17.99
CA ALA A 244 4.99 6.51 18.12
C ALA A 244 3.77 5.83 18.72
N LYS A 245 3.29 4.76 18.08
CA LYS A 245 2.30 3.85 18.64
C LYS A 245 2.97 2.59 19.16
N TYR A 246 2.52 2.09 20.31
CA TYR A 246 3.17 0.98 20.99
C TYR A 246 2.23 0.15 21.84
N VAL A 247 2.69 -1.06 22.15
CA VAL A 247 2.09 -2.01 23.08
C VAL A 247 3.17 -2.47 24.05
N LEU A 248 2.83 -2.60 25.33
CA LEU A 248 3.70 -3.22 26.33
C LEU A 248 3.39 -4.70 26.45
N ARG A 249 4.44 -5.52 26.50
CA ARG A 249 4.33 -6.96 26.73
C ARG A 249 5.05 -7.37 28.00
N ASP A 250 4.39 -8.20 28.78
CA ASP A 250 4.97 -8.87 29.93
C ASP A 250 5.28 -10.33 29.57
N LYS A 251 6.57 -10.64 29.36
CA LYS A 251 7.06 -11.98 29.04
C LYS A 251 6.74 -13.02 30.12
N GLU A 252 6.62 -12.61 31.39
CA GLU A 252 6.42 -13.55 32.49
C GLU A 252 4.97 -14.03 32.56
N ASN A 253 4.03 -13.15 32.22
CA ASN A 253 2.59 -13.41 32.37
C ASN A 253 1.83 -13.59 31.04
N ASP A 254 2.52 -13.46 29.89
CA ASP A 254 1.95 -13.48 28.53
C ASP A 254 0.76 -12.51 28.35
N LYS A 255 0.86 -11.34 29.01
CA LYS A 255 -0.15 -10.27 28.92
C LYS A 255 0.37 -9.13 28.06
N GLN A 256 -0.57 -8.47 27.37
CA GLN A 256 -0.28 -7.31 26.52
C GLN A 256 -1.23 -6.16 26.89
N SER A 257 -0.73 -4.93 26.83
CA SER A 257 -1.56 -3.73 26.96
C SER A 257 -2.38 -3.48 25.69
N ARG A 258 -3.34 -2.57 25.76
CA ARG A 258 -3.90 -1.91 24.57
C ARG A 258 -2.82 -1.10 23.83
N GLU A 259 -3.12 -0.67 22.61
CA GLU A 259 -2.24 0.21 21.84
C GLU A 259 -2.32 1.63 22.40
N PHE A 260 -1.17 2.20 22.74
CA PHE A 260 -1.03 3.59 23.19
C PHE A 260 -0.24 4.39 22.14
N SER A 261 -0.37 5.72 22.20
CA SER A 261 0.31 6.65 21.31
C SER A 261 1.01 7.74 22.12
N GLN A 262 2.27 8.03 21.79
CA GLN A 262 3.05 9.07 22.45
C GLN A 262 3.79 9.93 21.42
N VAL A 263 3.83 11.23 21.68
CA VAL A 263 4.56 12.21 20.85
C VAL A 263 5.96 12.38 21.41
N LEU A 264 6.96 12.10 20.58
CA LEU A 264 8.37 12.30 20.85
C LEU A 264 8.82 13.63 20.25
N THR A 265 9.64 14.36 21.00
CA THR A 265 10.11 15.72 20.65
C THR A 265 11.62 15.84 20.90
N GLY A 266 12.24 16.95 20.47
CA GLY A 266 13.66 17.24 20.75
C GLY A 266 14.62 16.87 19.62
N PHE A 267 14.10 16.67 18.40
CA PHE A 267 14.91 16.27 17.25
C PHE A 267 15.74 17.42 16.66
N LYS A 268 16.77 17.05 15.90
CA LYS A 268 17.57 18.02 15.14
C LYS A 268 16.69 18.79 14.16
N LYS A 269 16.70 20.11 14.27
CA LYS A 269 16.01 20.98 13.31
C LYS A 269 16.75 20.93 11.96
N PRO A 270 16.03 20.82 10.83
CA PRO A 270 16.65 20.98 9.53
C PRO A 270 17.26 22.38 9.48
N VAL A 271 18.57 22.45 9.24
CA VAL A 271 19.23 23.73 9.00
C VAL A 271 18.54 24.33 7.77
N PRO A 272 17.88 25.51 7.89
CA PRO A 272 17.26 26.13 6.74
C PRO A 272 18.34 26.27 5.69
N VAL A 273 18.13 25.64 4.54
CA VAL A 273 18.98 25.86 3.39
C VAL A 273 18.78 27.32 3.06
N VAL A 274 19.73 28.15 3.49
CA VAL A 274 19.78 29.54 3.08
C VAL A 274 19.95 29.46 1.56
N GLU A 275 18.85 29.62 0.83
CA GLU A 275 18.87 29.90 -0.59
C GLU A 275 19.61 31.22 -0.74
N GLN A 276 20.94 31.14 -0.77
CA GLN A 276 21.75 32.20 -1.28
C GLN A 276 21.34 32.35 -2.73
N GLU A 277 20.64 33.44 -3.02
CA GLU A 277 20.29 33.90 -4.35
C GLU A 277 21.54 33.90 -5.24
N GLN A 278 21.81 32.81 -5.93
CA GLN A 278 22.74 32.79 -7.06
C GLN A 278 22.00 33.29 -8.30
N THR A 279 21.65 34.56 -8.26
CA THR A 279 21.51 35.35 -9.48
C THR A 279 22.92 35.82 -9.85
N GLN A 280 23.33 35.61 -11.10
CA GLN A 280 24.59 36.04 -11.76
C GLN A 280 25.73 34.99 -11.76
N GLN A 281 25.78 34.09 -12.74
CA GLN A 281 26.33 34.36 -14.08
C GLN A 281 26.37 33.09 -14.92
N LEU A 282 25.59 33.14 -15.99
CA LEU A 282 25.61 32.25 -17.13
C LEU A 282 26.86 32.55 -17.96
N GLN A 283 27.94 31.80 -17.76
CA GLN A 283 28.96 31.42 -18.76
C GLN A 283 30.22 30.93 -18.04
N THR A 284 30.79 29.83 -18.56
CA THR A 284 32.03 29.18 -18.12
C THR A 284 31.90 28.35 -16.84
N THR A 285 31.55 27.06 -16.98
CA THR A 285 32.17 25.91 -16.28
C THR A 285 31.55 24.62 -16.84
N GLU A 286 32.06 24.14 -17.98
CA GLU A 286 31.84 22.75 -18.45
C GLU A 286 32.86 21.77 -17.83
N GLU A 287 33.68 22.21 -16.87
CA GLU A 287 34.86 21.43 -16.42
C GLU A 287 34.88 21.09 -14.90
N GLN A 288 33.74 21.19 -14.19
CA GLN A 288 33.68 20.80 -12.77
C GLN A 288 32.49 19.91 -12.40
N LEU A 289 32.04 19.06 -13.32
CA LEU A 289 31.14 17.95 -13.02
C LEU A 289 31.93 16.70 -12.56
N SER A 290 32.78 16.84 -11.53
CA SER A 290 33.60 15.72 -11.02
C SER A 290 33.77 15.64 -9.50
N THR A 291 33.10 16.48 -8.69
CA THR A 291 33.22 16.42 -7.22
C THR A 291 31.91 16.67 -6.47
N LEU A 292 30.81 16.07 -6.92
CA LEU A 292 29.71 15.78 -5.99
C LEU A 292 30.23 14.75 -4.98
N PRO A 293 30.12 14.97 -3.66
CA PRO A 293 30.52 13.97 -2.67
C PRO A 293 29.68 12.73 -2.92
N GLN A 294 30.32 11.67 -3.43
CA GLN A 294 29.65 10.41 -3.69
C GLN A 294 28.94 9.99 -2.41
N ARG A 295 27.62 9.86 -2.49
CA ARG A 295 26.81 9.22 -1.46
C ARG A 295 27.44 7.86 -1.23
N LYS A 296 28.20 7.72 -0.14
CA LYS A 296 28.73 6.43 0.31
C LYS A 296 27.53 5.60 0.72
N VAL A 297 26.95 4.91 -0.26
CA VAL A 297 26.03 3.82 -0.01
C VAL A 297 26.90 2.75 0.63
N TYR A 298 26.87 2.68 1.96
CA TYR A 298 27.36 1.51 2.68
C TYR A 298 26.42 0.36 2.28
N ARG A 299 26.72 -0.27 1.14
CA ARG A 299 26.26 -1.64 0.94
C ARG A 299 26.93 -2.41 2.07
N HIS A 300 26.15 -2.81 3.06
CA HIS A 300 26.54 -3.89 3.96
C HIS A 300 26.72 -5.13 3.08
N LEU A 301 27.88 -5.25 2.43
CA LEU A 301 28.36 -6.51 1.91
C LEU A 301 28.69 -7.34 3.15
N VAL A 302 27.67 -8.01 3.69
CA VAL A 302 27.92 -9.19 4.50
C VAL A 302 28.60 -10.16 3.55
N GLU A 303 29.88 -10.46 3.78
CA GLU A 303 30.62 -11.46 3.02
C GLU A 303 29.84 -12.78 3.08
N ARG A 304 29.08 -13.09 2.03
CA ARG A 304 28.22 -14.28 1.89
C ARG A 304 29.00 -15.60 1.87
N THR A 305 30.31 -15.56 2.03
CA THR A 305 31.22 -16.70 1.84
C THR A 305 31.20 -17.68 3.02
N GLU A 306 30.91 -17.23 4.23
CA GLU A 306 30.93 -18.10 5.41
C GLU A 306 29.56 -18.75 5.69
N TRP A 307 28.47 -17.97 5.62
CA TRP A 307 27.11 -18.50 5.82
C TRP A 307 26.67 -19.49 4.74
N SER A 308 27.15 -19.30 3.50
CA SER A 308 26.83 -20.22 2.41
C SER A 308 27.39 -21.63 2.66
N LYS A 309 28.60 -21.76 3.21
CA LYS A 309 29.21 -23.08 3.52
C LYS A 309 28.38 -23.87 4.53
N LEU A 310 27.87 -23.19 5.57
CA LEU A 310 27.06 -23.82 6.61
C LEU A 310 25.72 -24.30 6.04
N ILE A 311 25.08 -23.48 5.19
CA ILE A 311 23.84 -23.86 4.51
C ILE A 311 24.05 -25.08 3.60
N TYR A 312 25.14 -25.13 2.82
CA TYR A 312 25.46 -26.29 1.98
C TYR A 312 25.71 -27.56 2.79
N TRP A 313 26.35 -27.44 3.96
CA TRP A 313 26.55 -28.57 4.89
C TRP A 313 25.23 -29.11 5.44
N ILE A 314 24.32 -28.22 5.88
CA ILE A 314 23.00 -28.60 6.38
C ILE A 314 22.18 -29.30 5.28
N LEU A 315 22.15 -28.72 4.07
CA LEU A 315 21.44 -29.32 2.94
C LEU A 315 22.02 -30.69 2.57
N GLY A 316 23.34 -30.85 2.61
CA GLY A 316 24.00 -32.14 2.39
C GLY A 316 23.59 -33.21 3.41
N ILE A 317 23.51 -32.86 4.69
CA ILE A 317 23.08 -33.77 5.76
C ILE A 317 21.62 -34.19 5.57
N ILE A 318 20.73 -33.24 5.25
CA ILE A 318 19.31 -33.52 5.04
C ILE A 318 19.11 -34.51 3.88
N ILE A 319 19.84 -34.32 2.77
CA ILE A 319 19.79 -35.22 1.61
C ILE A 319 20.30 -36.62 1.99
N LEU A 320 21.41 -36.70 2.73
CA LEU A 320 21.97 -37.99 3.17
C LEU A 320 20.99 -38.76 4.06
N ILE A 321 20.39 -38.10 5.06
CA ILE A 321 19.39 -38.71 5.95
C ILE A 321 18.19 -39.20 5.14
N SER A 322 17.72 -38.42 4.17
CA SER A 322 16.60 -38.80 3.30
C SER A 322 16.89 -40.06 2.50
N VAL A 323 18.10 -40.20 1.94
CA VAL A 323 18.52 -41.41 1.22
C VAL A 323 18.59 -42.63 2.15
N ILE A 324 19.11 -42.47 3.37
CA ILE A 324 19.16 -43.55 4.36
C ILE A 324 17.74 -44.02 4.71
N ILE A 325 16.80 -43.11 4.93
CA ILE A 325 15.39 -43.45 5.21
C ILE A 325 14.78 -44.23 4.05
N ILE A 326 15.01 -43.81 2.79
CA ILE A 326 14.50 -44.52 1.61
C ILE A 326 15.07 -45.94 1.51
N ILE A 327 16.36 -46.13 1.80
CA ILE A 327 16.99 -47.46 1.81
C ILE A 327 16.39 -48.34 2.90
N LEU A 328 16.22 -47.81 4.12
CA LEU A 328 15.61 -48.55 5.23
C LEU A 328 14.17 -48.95 4.92
N LEU A 329 13.37 -48.06 4.33
CA LEU A 329 12.01 -48.36 3.88
C LEU A 329 12.00 -49.43 2.79
N SER A 330 12.94 -49.39 1.85
CA SER A 330 13.07 -50.40 0.79
C SER A 330 13.42 -51.78 1.35
N LEU A 331 14.35 -51.84 2.30
CA LEU A 331 14.73 -53.09 2.99
C LEU A 331 13.58 -53.66 3.82
N HIS A 332 12.78 -52.79 4.44
CA HIS A 332 11.58 -53.19 5.17
C HIS A 332 10.53 -53.82 4.25
N ILE A 333 10.27 -53.21 3.07
CA ILE A 333 9.33 -53.75 2.07
C ILE A 333 9.76 -55.14 1.56
N VAL A 334 11.07 -55.37 1.43
CA VAL A 334 11.62 -56.68 1.01
C VAL A 334 11.55 -57.74 2.12
N GLY A 335 11.20 -57.35 3.36
CA GLY A 335 11.12 -58.27 4.50
C GLY A 335 12.49 -58.68 5.04
N LEU A 336 13.55 -57.93 4.72
CA LEU A 336 14.90 -58.17 5.23
C LEU A 336 15.03 -57.82 6.71
N PHE A 337 14.24 -56.87 7.19
CA PHE A 337 14.15 -56.50 8.60
C PHE A 337 12.72 -56.08 8.94
N SER A 338 12.18 -56.58 10.05
CA SER A 338 10.93 -56.13 10.65
C SER A 338 11.24 -55.07 11.70
N ILE A 339 10.81 -53.83 11.48
CA ILE A 339 10.91 -52.78 12.51
C ILE A 339 9.84 -53.11 13.55
N PRO A 340 10.21 -53.45 14.80
CA PRO A 340 9.21 -53.63 15.84
C PRO A 340 8.57 -52.27 16.07
N TRP A 341 7.32 -52.11 15.64
CA TRP A 341 6.48 -51.00 16.05
C TRP A 341 6.24 -51.13 17.55
N PHE A 342 7.16 -50.63 18.36
CA PHE A 342 7.00 -50.51 19.80
C PHE A 342 7.24 -49.05 20.21
N LEU A 343 6.14 -48.49 20.74
CA LEU A 343 5.91 -47.15 21.31
C LEU A 343 5.68 -46.01 20.32
#